data_AF-A0A482VA03-F1
#
_entry.id   AF-A0A482VA03-F1
#
_cell.length_a   1.000
_cell.length_b   1.000
_cell.length_c   1.000
_cell.angle_alpha   90.00
_cell.angle_beta   90.00
_cell.angle_gamma   90.00
#
_symmetry.space_group_name_H-M   'P 1'
#
loop_
_entity.id
_entity.type
_entity.pdbx_description
1 polymer ?
#
loop_
_entity_poly.entity_id
_entity_poly.type
_entity_poly.pdbx_seq_one_letter_code
_entity_poly.pdbx_strand_id
1 'polypeptide(L)' 'MRQLKGGKQKETSKEKKQRKKEFNEVQKQVKTIVVPALVVVFIFIVAYVYLKTRPNYNMN' A
#
# COMPACT_ATOMS: atom_id res chain seq x y z
N MET A 1 17.63 27.59 30.62
CA MET A 1 16.32 27.18 30.06
C MET A 1 15.69 26.17 31.01
N ARG A 2 14.48 26.44 31.51
CA ARG A 2 13.79 25.60 32.48
C ARG A 2 13.16 24.40 31.75
N GLN A 3 13.60 23.18 32.07
CA GLN A 3 12.92 21.98 31.58
C GLN A 3 11.53 21.91 32.23
N LEU A 4 10.49 21.89 31.41
CA LEU A 4 9.10 21.73 31.85
C LEU A 4 8.90 20.28 32.29
N LYS A 5 8.89 20.04 33.61
CA LYS A 5 8.33 18.82 34.21
C LYS A 5 6.87 18.68 33.73
N GLY A 6 6.60 17.68 32.90
CA GLY A 6 5.23 17.26 32.54
C GLY A 6 4.77 17.49 31.09
N GLY A 7 5.57 18.10 30.22
CA GLY A 7 5.20 18.26 28.81
C GLY A 7 5.72 17.10 27.97
N LYS A 8 4.84 16.35 27.30
CA LYS A 8 5.18 15.31 26.30
C LYS A 8 6.46 15.72 25.57
N GLN A 9 7.52 14.92 25.74
CA GLN A 9 8.84 15.14 25.16
C GLN A 9 8.66 15.67 23.75
N LYS A 10 9.05 16.92 23.49
CA LYS A 10 9.03 17.48 22.13
C LYS A 10 9.74 16.46 21.28
N GLU A 11 9.02 15.79 20.37
CA GLU A 11 9.62 14.87 19.42
C GLU A 11 10.82 15.58 18.84
N THR A 12 12.00 15.02 19.09
CA THR A 12 13.24 15.66 18.70
C THR A 12 13.19 15.86 17.19
N SER A 13 13.74 16.95 16.64
CA SER A 13 13.69 17.19 15.19
C SER A 13 14.25 16.02 14.36
N LYS A 14 15.01 15.13 15.00
CA LYS A 14 15.48 13.83 14.49
C LYS A 14 14.33 12.82 14.35
N GLU A 15 13.51 12.59 15.39
CA GLU A 15 12.32 11.73 15.31
C GLU A 15 11.33 12.17 14.22
N LYS A 16 11.06 13.48 14.09
CA LYS A 16 10.20 13.98 13.00
C LYS A 16 10.75 13.67 11.61
N LYS A 17 12.08 13.69 11.43
CA LYS A 17 12.71 13.29 10.17
C LYS A 17 12.65 11.78 9.95
N GLN A 18 12.79 11.00 11.01
CA GLN A 18 12.75 9.54 10.96
C GLN A 18 11.36 9.03 10.59
N ARG A 19 10.31 9.53 11.25
CA ARG A 19 8.92 9.18 10.91
C ARG A 19 8.58 9.51 9.45
N LYS A 20 9.01 10.66 8.94
CA LYS A 20 8.77 11.02 7.52
C LYS A 20 9.50 10.08 6.55
N LYS A 21 10.72 9.65 6.87
CA LYS A 21 11.48 8.71 6.04
C LYS A 21 10.84 7.33 6.04
N GLU A 22 10.48 6.82 7.22
CA GLU A 22 9.81 5.52 7.38
C GLU A 22 8.46 5.50 6.66
N PHE A 23 7.67 6.56 6.77
CA PHE A 23 6.41 6.67 6.01
C PHE A 23 6.64 6.64 4.49
N ASN A 24 7.61 7.39 3.99
CA ASN A 24 7.90 7.42 2.55
C ASN A 24 8.43 6.07 2.05
N GLU A 25 9.22 5.38 2.86
CA GLU A 25 9.79 4.07 2.52
C GLU A 25 8.69 2.99 2.51
N VAL A 26 7.81 2.99 3.50
CA VAL A 26 6.62 2.13 3.53
C VAL A 26 5.71 2.41 2.33
N GLN A 27 5.42 3.67 2.03
CA GLN A 27 4.62 4.05 0.85
C GLN A 27 5.26 3.57 -0.46
N LYS A 28 6.60 3.65 -0.56
CA LYS A 28 7.34 3.17 -1.72
C LYS A 28 7.25 1.65 -1.86
N GLN A 29 7.48 0.91 -0.77
CA GLN A 29 7.38 -0.55 -0.73
C GLN A 29 5.97 -1.03 -1.06
N VAL A 30 4.95 -0.42 -0.44
CA VAL A 30 3.53 -0.69 -0.72
C VAL A 30 3.25 -0.48 -2.20
N LYS A 31 3.65 0.66 -2.77
CA LYS A 31 3.42 0.93 -4.20
C LYS A 31 4.12 -0.08 -5.11
N THR A 32 5.34 -0.49 -4.81
CA THR A 32 6.09 -1.43 -5.65
C THR A 32 5.62 -2.87 -5.57
N ILE A 33 5.04 -3.30 -4.45
CA ILE A 33 4.71 -4.72 -4.23
C ILE A 33 3.19 -4.93 -4.27
N VAL A 34 2.45 -4.10 -3.55
CA VAL A 34 1.00 -4.25 -3.39
C VAL A 34 0.27 -3.89 -4.68
N VAL A 35 0.70 -2.84 -5.40
CA VAL A 35 0.03 -2.44 -6.65
C VAL A 35 0.15 -3.54 -7.72
N PRO A 36 1.34 -4.10 -8.02
CA PRO A 36 1.43 -5.21 -8.97
C PRO A 36 0.66 -6.46 -8.52
N ALA A 37 0.69 -6.80 -7.23
CA ALA A 37 -0.07 -7.93 -6.70
C ALA A 37 -1.58 -7.76 -6.93
N LEU A 38 -2.13 -6.57 -6.65
CA LEU A 38 -3.55 -6.27 -6.88
C LEU A 38 -3.91 -6.33 -8.37
N VAL A 39 -3.03 -5.86 -9.26
CA VAL A 39 -3.25 -5.96 -10.72
C VAL A 39 -3.33 -7.42 -11.15
N VAL A 40 -2.40 -8.26 -10.70
CA VAL A 40 -2.40 -9.70 -11.04
C VAL A 40 -3.68 -10.38 -10.55
N VAL A 41 -4.08 -10.14 -9.30
CA VAL A 41 -5.33 -10.69 -8.75
C VAL A 41 -6.54 -10.23 -9.56
N PHE A 42 -6.61 -8.95 -9.93
CA PHE A 42 -7.69 -8.42 -10.73
C PHE A 42 -7.77 -9.07 -12.12
N ILE A 43 -6.62 -9.26 -12.79
CA ILE A 43 -6.55 -9.96 -14.08
C ILE A 43 -7.06 -11.39 -13.94
N PHE A 44 -6.66 -12.11 -12.89
CA PHE A 44 -7.15 -13.47 -12.64
C PHE A 44 -8.67 -13.51 -12.43
N ILE A 45 -9.23 -12.57 -11.69
CA ILE A 45 -10.68 -12.47 -11.48
C ILE A 45 -11.37 -12.21 -12.81
N VAL A 46 -10.90 -11.24 -13.60
CA VAL A 46 -11.47 -10.91 -14.91
C VAL A 46 -11.38 -12.10 -15.86
N ALA A 47 -10.25 -12.81 -15.90
CA ALA A 47 -10.09 -14.01 -16.71
C ALA A 47 -11.04 -15.12 -16.26
N TYR A 48 -11.16 -15.36 -14.95
CA TYR A 48 -12.07 -16.35 -14.39
C TYR A 48 -13.54 -16.03 -14.72
N VAL A 49 -13.95 -14.78 -14.51
CA VAL A 49 -15.29 -14.30 -14.86
C VAL A 49 -15.49 -14.43 -16.37
N TYR A 50 -14.55 -14.00 -17.21
CA TYR A 50 -14.69 -14.12 -18.66
C TYR A 50 -14.82 -15.57 -19.13
N LEU A 51 -14.06 -16.52 -18.55
CA LEU A 51 -14.21 -17.94 -18.84
C LEU A 51 -15.56 -18.49 -18.36
N LYS A 52 -16.03 -18.08 -17.18
CA LYS A 52 -17.28 -18.54 -16.58
C LYS A 52 -18.53 -17.93 -17.24
N THR A 53 -18.43 -16.67 -17.64
CA THR A 53 -19.50 -15.84 -18.20
C THR A 53 -19.42 -15.81 -19.72
N ARG A 54 -18.42 -16.44 -20.35
CA ARG A 54 -18.46 -16.71 -21.79
C ARG A 54 -19.72 -17.53 -22.03
N PRO A 55 -20.73 -17.00 -22.76
CA PRO A 55 -21.71 -17.90 -23.36
C PRO A 55 -20.88 -18.85 -24.22
N ASN A 56 -21.15 -20.16 -24.12
CA ASN A 56 -20.60 -21.12 -25.06
C ASN A 56 -20.97 -20.64 -26.46
N TYR A 57 -20.08 -19.89 -27.10
CA TYR A 57 -20.15 -19.60 -28.51
C TYR A 57 -19.70 -20.89 -29.19
N ASN A 58 -20.54 -21.92 -29.03
CA ASN A 58 -20.71 -23.02 -29.95
C ASN A 58 -21.02 -22.36 -31.29
N MET A 59 -19.97 -22.04 -32.02
CA MET A 59 -20.06 -21.93 -33.45
C MET A 59 -19.43 -23.18 -34.01
N ASN A 60 -20.32 -24.17 -34.15
CA ASN A 60 -20.24 -25.23 -35.12
C ASN A 60 -21.10 -24.84 -36.32
#